data_AF-A0AB37EBI2-F1
#
_entry.id   AF-A0AB37EBI2-F1
#
_cell.length_a   1.000
_cell.length_b   1.000
_cell.length_c   1.000
_cell.angle_alpha   90.00
_cell.angle_beta   90.00
_cell.angle_gamma   90.00
#
_symmetry.space_group_name_H-M   'P 1'
#
loop_
_entity.id
_entity.type
_entity.pdbx_description
1 polymer ?
#
loop_
_entity_poly.entity_id
_entity_poly.type
_entity_poly.pdbx_seq_one_letter_code
_entity_poly.pdbx_strand_id
1 'polypeptide(L)'
;MNRIEPNILLAVSTGVALILLIMTAATFGEPGNTAKYMISAVVCSVLFVALNGWMARRMNRPTPQPVIRAASPGTAAWAGLFPALVIAAAVAPVFLPGHDYGLLIIIAAVWFGVTVDSAVRANRG
;
A
#
# COMPACT_ATOMS: atom_id res chain seq x y z
N MET A 1 -6.35 -6.54 -26.99
CA MET A 1 -6.59 -5.91 -25.68
C MET A 1 -5.37 -6.18 -24.81
N ASN A 2 -4.57 -5.15 -24.50
CA ASN A 2 -3.41 -5.30 -23.61
C ASN A 2 -3.92 -5.84 -22.26
N ARG A 3 -3.51 -7.05 -21.89
CA ARG A 3 -3.88 -7.65 -20.59
C ARG A 3 -3.16 -6.82 -19.53
N ILE A 4 -3.88 -5.93 -18.85
CA ILE A 4 -3.33 -5.21 -17.71
C ILE A 4 -2.93 -6.25 -16.67
N GLU A 5 -1.68 -6.19 -16.25
CA GLU A 5 -1.14 -7.16 -15.31
C GLU A 5 -1.86 -7.03 -13.96
N PRO A 6 -2.41 -8.12 -13.38
CA PRO A 6 -3.24 -8.05 -12.18
C PRO A 6 -2.56 -7.35 -10.99
N ASN A 7 -1.24 -7.46 -10.87
CA ASN A 7 -0.48 -6.84 -9.80
C ASN A 7 -0.37 -5.30 -9.97
N ILE A 8 -0.39 -4.79 -11.21
CA ILE A 8 -0.44 -3.35 -11.48
C ILE A 8 -1.80 -2.81 -11.04
N LEU A 9 -2.90 -3.51 -11.38
CA LEU A 9 -4.24 -3.14 -10.91
C LEU A 9 -4.33 -3.11 -9.39
N LEU A 10 -3.75 -4.12 -8.73
CA LEU A 10 -3.65 -4.16 -7.28
C LEU A 10 -2.94 -2.93 -6.75
N ALA A 11 -1.70 -2.66 -7.20
CA ALA A 11 -0.91 -1.51 -6.74
C ALA A 11 -1.64 -0.18 -6.96
N VAL A 12 -2.27 0.01 -8.13
CA VAL A 12 -3.05 1.22 -8.41
C VAL A 12 -4.23 1.33 -7.45
N SER A 13 -4.97 0.24 -7.20
CA SER A 13 -6.13 0.26 -6.30
C SER A 13 -5.75 0.59 -4.85
N THR A 14 -4.66 0.02 -4.32
CA THR A 14 -4.14 0.37 -2.98
C THR A 14 -3.59 1.78 -2.94
N GLY A 15 -2.98 2.27 -4.02
CA GLY A 15 -2.50 3.64 -4.12
C GLY A 15 -3.64 4.66 -4.05
N VAL A 16 -4.73 4.40 -4.77
CA VAL A 16 -5.96 5.23 -4.71
C VAL A 16 -6.56 5.19 -3.30
N ALA A 17 -6.62 4.02 -2.67
CA ALA A 17 -7.09 3.89 -1.30
C ALA A 17 -6.21 4.69 -0.31
N LEU A 18 -4.89 4.68 -0.49
CA LEU A 18 -3.96 5.44 0.34
C LEU A 18 -4.17 6.95 0.18
N ILE A 19 -4.39 7.42 -1.06
CA ILE A 19 -4.71 8.83 -1.32
C ILE A 19 -6.01 9.21 -0.61
N LEU A 20 -7.04 8.36 -0.67
CA LEU A 20 -8.29 8.58 0.04
C LEU A 20 -8.08 8.68 1.56
N LEU A 21 -7.25 7.81 2.15
CA LEU A 21 -6.89 7.88 3.57
C LEU A 21 -6.15 9.18 3.92
N ILE A 22 -5.20 9.61 3.10
CA ILE A 22 -4.47 10.86 3.32
C ILE A 22 -5.43 12.06 3.24
N MET A 23 -6.33 12.07 2.26
CA MET A 23 -7.31 13.14 2.09
C MET A 23 -8.27 13.22 3.28
N THR A 24 -8.83 12.09 3.71
CA THR A 24 -9.73 12.03 4.88
C THR A 24 -9.02 12.41 6.18
N ALA A 25 -7.76 11.99 6.37
CA ALA A 25 -6.94 12.40 7.51
C ALA A 25 -6.55 13.89 7.44
N ALA A 26 -6.34 14.46 6.25
CA ALA A 26 -6.06 15.88 6.08
C ALA A 26 -7.28 16.77 6.32
N THR A 27 -8.50 16.27 6.03
CA THR A 27 -9.73 17.03 6.22
C THR A 27 -10.31 16.89 7.63
N PHE A 28 -10.20 15.71 8.24
CA PHE A 28 -10.83 15.42 9.54
C PHE A 28 -9.84 15.14 10.68
N GLY A 29 -8.56 14.90 10.39
CA GLY A 29 -7.53 14.67 11.40
C GLY A 29 -7.03 15.94 12.07
N GLU A 30 -5.92 15.82 12.79
CA GLU A 30 -5.30 16.95 13.50
C GLU A 30 -4.85 18.07 12.53
N PRO A 31 -5.27 19.33 12.75
CA PRO A 31 -4.94 20.44 11.87
C PRO A 31 -3.42 20.71 11.89
N GLY A 32 -2.84 20.90 10.70
CA GLY A 32 -1.40 21.16 10.52
C GLY A 32 -0.55 19.92 10.23
N ASN A 33 -1.10 18.70 10.35
CA ASN A 33 -0.35 17.46 10.10
C ASN A 33 -0.38 16.96 8.65
N THR A 34 -1.03 17.66 7.71
CA THR A 34 -1.12 17.23 6.30
C THR A 34 0.23 16.97 5.65
N ALA A 35 1.22 17.84 5.90
CA ALA A 35 2.57 17.65 5.38
C ALA A 35 3.24 16.40 5.97
N LYS A 36 3.09 16.16 7.28
CA LYS A 36 3.56 14.95 7.96
C LYS A 36 2.95 13.69 7.34
N TYR A 37 1.67 13.71 7.03
CA TYR A 37 0.94 12.60 6.39
C TYR A 37 1.44 12.31 4.99
N MET A 38 1.62 13.33 4.16
CA MET A 38 2.14 13.16 2.81
C MET A 38 3.59 12.65 2.82
N ILE A 39 4.46 13.27 3.63
CA ILE A 39 5.88 12.91 3.72
C ILE A 39 6.02 11.47 4.24
N SER A 40 5.33 11.13 5.33
CA SER A 40 5.40 9.78 5.90
C SER A 40 4.89 8.72 4.92
N ALA A 41 3.79 8.97 4.21
CA ALA A 41 3.28 8.04 3.20
C ALA A 41 4.30 7.78 2.08
N VAL A 42 4.88 8.83 1.51
CA VAL A 42 5.86 8.71 0.43
C VAL A 42 7.14 8.03 0.92
N VAL A 43 7.71 8.53 2.01
CA VAL A 43 8.97 8.03 2.57
C VAL A 43 8.85 6.58 2.99
N CYS A 44 7.80 6.19 3.71
CA CYS A 44 7.59 4.80 4.13
C CYS A 44 7.35 3.87 2.94
N SER A 45 6.58 4.28 1.93
CA SER A 45 6.34 3.46 0.74
C SER A 45 7.64 3.22 -0.04
N VAL A 46 8.43 4.27 -0.27
CA VAL A 46 9.69 4.19 -1.01
C VAL A 46 10.74 3.38 -0.24
N LEU A 47 10.93 3.67 1.05
CA LEU A 47 11.84 2.91 1.91
C LEU A 47 11.45 1.44 1.96
N PHE A 48 10.16 1.13 2.09
CA PHE A 48 9.71 -0.26 2.13
C PHE A 48 10.05 -1.00 0.84
N VAL A 49 9.74 -0.44 -0.33
CA VAL A 49 10.05 -1.07 -1.63
C VAL A 49 11.56 -1.26 -1.79
N ALA A 50 12.36 -0.25 -1.45
CA ALA A 50 13.82 -0.31 -1.55
C ALA A 50 14.44 -1.33 -0.58
N LEU A 51 14.06 -1.27 0.70
CA LEU A 51 14.57 -2.17 1.74
C LEU A 51 14.09 -3.60 1.54
N ASN A 52 12.84 -3.82 1.15
CA ASN A 52 12.31 -5.16 0.89
C ASN A 52 13.04 -5.82 -0.29
N GLY A 53 13.31 -5.04 -1.35
CA GLY A 53 14.14 -5.50 -2.47
C GLY A 53 15.58 -5.82 -2.05
N TRP A 54 16.20 -4.95 -1.26
CA TRP A 54 17.57 -5.14 -0.78
C TRP A 54 17.70 -6.32 0.20
N MET A 55 16.78 -6.44 1.15
CA MET A 55 16.76 -7.53 2.14
C MET A 55 16.51 -8.88 1.46
N ALA A 56 15.61 -8.94 0.47
CA ALA A 56 15.38 -10.16 -0.31
C ALA A 56 16.64 -10.62 -1.04
N ARG A 57 17.43 -9.69 -1.59
CA ARG A 57 18.74 -9.99 -2.21
C ARG A 57 19.77 -10.45 -1.19
N ARG A 58 19.85 -9.79 -0.02
CA ARG A 58 20.84 -10.09 1.02
C ARG A 58 20.59 -11.42 1.73
N MET A 59 19.33 -11.83 1.86
CA MET A 59 18.94 -13.07 2.55
C MET A 59 18.95 -14.32 1.65
N ASN A 60 19.37 -14.22 0.38
CA ASN A 60 19.22 -15.30 -0.62
C ASN A 60 17.81 -15.93 -0.61
N ARG A 61 16.78 -15.12 -0.29
CA ARG A 61 15.41 -15.63 -0.26
C ARG A 61 15.03 -16.00 -1.69
N PRO A 62 14.48 -17.21 -1.93
CA PRO A 62 13.94 -17.53 -3.24
C PRO A 62 12.97 -16.42 -3.65
N THR A 63 13.11 -15.95 -4.87
CA THR A 63 12.45 -14.74 -5.41
C THR A 63 11.02 -14.67 -4.90
N PRO A 64 10.65 -13.68 -4.05
CA PRO A 64 9.29 -13.53 -3.56
C PRO A 64 8.35 -13.48 -4.76
N GLN A 65 7.57 -14.56 -4.97
CA GLN A 65 6.74 -14.62 -6.16
C GLN A 65 5.52 -13.69 -5.98
N PRO A 66 4.99 -13.11 -7.07
CA PRO A 66 3.98 -12.06 -7.02
C PRO A 66 2.78 -12.41 -6.14
N VAL A 67 2.15 -11.37 -5.57
CA VAL A 67 0.98 -11.51 -4.70
C VAL A 67 -0.09 -12.26 -5.45
N ILE A 68 -0.52 -11.84 -6.65
CA ILE A 68 -1.53 -12.59 -7.44
C ILE A 68 -0.84 -13.69 -8.25
N ARG A 69 -1.27 -14.95 -8.07
CA ARG A 69 -0.89 -16.09 -8.91
C ARG A 69 -2.13 -16.81 -9.43
N ALA A 70 -2.09 -17.24 -10.69
CA ALA A 70 -3.13 -18.10 -11.26
C ALA A 70 -3.26 -19.46 -10.55
N ALA A 71 -2.20 -19.91 -9.87
CA ALA A 71 -2.12 -21.24 -9.25
C ALA A 71 -2.64 -21.31 -7.79
N SER A 72 -3.02 -20.20 -7.15
CA SER A 72 -3.57 -20.26 -5.79
C SER A 72 -4.71 -19.24 -5.54
N PRO A 73 -5.97 -19.68 -5.40
CA PRO A 73 -7.11 -18.77 -5.18
C PRO A 73 -6.99 -17.93 -3.90
N GLY A 74 -6.21 -18.39 -2.91
CA GLY A 74 -5.93 -17.61 -1.68
C GLY A 74 -5.14 -16.32 -1.94
N THR A 75 -4.41 -16.21 -3.04
CA THR A 75 -3.69 -14.97 -3.39
C THR A 75 -4.60 -13.87 -3.94
N ALA A 76 -5.69 -14.25 -4.61
CA ALA A 76 -6.71 -13.31 -5.06
C ALA A 76 -7.46 -12.70 -3.88
N ALA A 77 -7.65 -13.46 -2.79
CA ALA A 77 -8.25 -12.94 -1.56
C ALA A 77 -7.41 -11.82 -0.94
N TRP A 78 -6.08 -11.99 -0.85
CA TRP A 78 -5.18 -10.94 -0.37
C TRP A 78 -5.16 -9.70 -1.27
N ALA A 79 -5.28 -9.88 -2.58
CA ALA A 79 -5.36 -8.78 -3.54
C ALA A 79 -6.61 -7.91 -3.32
N GLY A 80 -7.75 -8.50 -2.96
CA GLY A 80 -8.93 -7.72 -2.56
C GLY A 80 -8.78 -7.09 -1.17
N LEU A 81 -8.11 -7.78 -0.26
CA LEU A 81 -8.05 -7.40 1.15
C LEU A 81 -7.21 -6.15 1.40
N PHE A 82 -6.06 -5.99 0.74
CA PHE A 82 -5.21 -4.79 0.91
C PHE A 82 -5.93 -3.47 0.63
N PRO A 83 -6.52 -3.25 -0.56
CA PRO A 83 -7.23 -2.01 -0.83
C PRO A 83 -8.47 -1.87 0.07
N ALA A 84 -9.18 -2.95 0.37
CA ALA A 84 -10.34 -2.91 1.28
C ALA A 84 -9.96 -2.45 2.69
N LEU A 85 -8.85 -2.94 3.25
CA LEU A 85 -8.37 -2.51 4.57
C LEU A 85 -7.95 -1.05 4.59
N VAL A 86 -7.30 -0.56 3.53
CA VAL A 86 -6.91 0.86 3.44
C VAL A 86 -8.15 1.75 3.28
N ILE A 87 -9.16 1.33 2.51
CA ILE A 87 -10.45 2.03 2.42
C ILE A 87 -11.14 2.06 3.79
N ALA A 88 -11.19 0.93 4.49
CA ALA A 88 -11.75 0.87 5.84
C ALA A 88 -11.01 1.79 6.81
N ALA A 89 -9.67 1.89 6.70
CA ALA A 89 -8.89 2.84 7.48
C ALA A 89 -9.25 4.29 7.16
N ALA A 90 -9.55 4.64 5.90
CA ALA A 90 -9.98 5.97 5.49
C ALA A 90 -11.34 6.40 6.09
N VAL A 91 -12.11 5.44 6.61
CA VAL A 91 -13.35 5.73 7.33
C VAL A 91 -13.06 6.28 8.74
N ALA A 92 -11.94 5.89 9.37
CA ALA A 92 -11.64 6.26 10.76
C ALA A 92 -11.55 7.79 10.99
N PRO A 93 -10.85 8.59 10.15
CA PRO A 93 -10.83 10.05 10.30
C PRO A 93 -12.20 10.70 10.28
N VAL A 94 -13.15 10.14 9.53
CA VAL A 94 -14.51 10.69 9.39
C VAL A 94 -15.31 10.55 10.69
N PHE A 95 -15.15 9.44 11.41
CA PHE A 95 -15.89 9.17 12.65
C PHE A 95 -15.17 9.63 13.92
N LEU A 96 -13.84 9.80 13.88
CA LEU A 96 -13.00 10.18 15.03
C LEU A 96 -12.17 11.44 14.72
N PRO A 97 -12.80 12.59 14.43
CA PRO A 97 -12.07 13.78 14.01
C PRO A 97 -11.09 14.29 15.08
N GLY A 98 -10.05 15.01 14.66
CA GLY A 98 -9.09 15.70 15.53
C GLY A 98 -7.95 14.84 16.08
N HIS A 99 -7.86 13.56 15.74
CA HIS A 99 -6.77 12.67 16.15
C HIS A 99 -5.60 12.66 15.17
N ASP A 100 -4.42 12.24 15.65
CA ASP A 100 -3.24 12.02 14.80
C ASP A 100 -3.33 10.64 14.11
N TYR A 101 -3.48 10.65 12.79
CA TYR A 101 -3.54 9.46 11.93
C TYR A 101 -2.20 9.04 11.33
N GLY A 102 -1.08 9.63 11.76
CA GLY A 102 0.24 9.36 11.18
C GLY A 102 0.62 7.88 11.21
N LEU A 103 0.36 7.17 12.32
CA LEU A 103 0.62 5.73 12.42
C LEU A 103 -0.23 4.92 11.43
N LEU A 104 -1.51 5.27 11.29
CA LEU A 104 -2.43 4.61 10.37
C LEU A 104 -1.97 4.76 8.92
N ILE A 105 -1.49 5.95 8.57
CA ILE A 105 -0.94 6.27 7.25
C ILE A 105 0.36 5.49 6.99
N ILE A 106 1.24 5.36 7.99
CA ILE A 106 2.47 4.57 7.87
C ILE A 106 2.12 3.10 7.60
N ILE A 107 1.16 2.52 8.34
CA ILE A 107 0.73 1.13 8.13
C ILE A 107 0.16 0.95 6.71
N ALA A 108 -0.72 1.86 6.27
CA ALA A 108 -1.29 1.83 4.92
C ALA A 108 -0.23 2.00 3.82
N ALA A 109 0.77 2.85 4.05
CA ALA A 109 1.90 3.06 3.14
C ALA A 109 2.77 1.80 3.01
N VAL A 110 2.96 1.05 4.10
CA VAL A 110 3.65 -0.26 4.05
C VAL A 110 2.85 -1.26 3.22
N TRP A 111 1.53 -1.34 3.41
CA TRP A 111 0.67 -2.22 2.59
C TRP A 111 0.70 -1.83 1.11
N PHE A 112 0.65 -0.54 0.79
CA PHE A 112 0.84 -0.06 -0.57
C PHE A 112 2.22 -0.46 -1.11
N GLY A 113 3.29 -0.30 -0.33
CA GLY A 113 4.64 -0.74 -0.69
C GLY A 113 4.72 -2.24 -1.04
N VAL A 114 4.00 -3.11 -0.32
CA VAL A 114 3.89 -4.54 -0.65
C VAL A 114 3.24 -4.74 -2.04
N THR A 115 2.15 -4.02 -2.32
CA THR A 115 1.47 -4.14 -3.62
C THR A 115 2.31 -3.61 -4.79
N VAL A 116 3.08 -2.53 -4.56
CA VAL A 116 4.03 -1.99 -5.55
C VAL A 116 5.19 -2.95 -5.80
N ASP A 117 5.79 -3.52 -4.75
CA ASP A 117 6.85 -4.52 -4.90
C ASP A 117 6.36 -5.75 -5.66
N SER A 118 5.11 -6.18 -5.43
CA SER A 118 4.45 -7.22 -6.22
C SER A 118 4.36 -6.88 -7.72
N ALA A 119 3.93 -5.66 -8.04
CA ALA A 119 3.83 -5.18 -9.43
C ALA A 119 5.20 -5.08 -10.11
N VAL A 120 6.20 -4.51 -9.42
CA VAL A 120 7.57 -4.37 -9.94
C VAL A 120 8.20 -5.74 -10.23
N ARG A 121 7.92 -6.75 -9.40
CA ARG A 121 8.44 -8.11 -9.62
C ARG A 121 7.73 -8.83 -10.75
N ALA A 122 6.41 -8.65 -10.89
CA ALA A 122 5.64 -9.24 -11.98
C ALA A 122 6.15 -8.75 -13.36
N ASN A 123 6.40 -7.44 -13.47
CA ASN A 123 6.91 -6.81 -14.69
C ASN A 123 8.42 -7.08 -14.97
N ARG A 124 9.14 -7.76 -14.07
CA ARG A 124 10.56 -8.17 -14.26
C ARG A 124 10.71 -9.64 -14.65
N GLY A 125 9.64 -10.43 -14.53
CA GLY A 125 9.59 -11.84 -14.96
C GLY A 125 9.16 -11.96 -16.41
#